data_AF-W1DN06-F1
#
_entry.id   AF-W1DN06-F1
#
_cell.length_a   1.000
_cell.length_b   1.000
_cell.length_c   1.000
_cell.angle_alpha   90.00
_cell.angle_beta   90.00
_cell.angle_gamma   90.00
#
_symmetry.space_group_name_H-M   'P 1'
#
loop_
_entity.id
_entity.type
_entity.pdbx_description
1 polymer ?
#
loop_
_entity_poly.entity_id
_entity_poly.type
_entity_poly.pdbx_seq_one_letter_code
_entity_poly.pdbx_strand_id
1 'polypeptide(L)'
;MRGIGLTHAFADISGLAFDRLFMVTETDGTFITARQFPQMVKFIPAPLHDGLHLTAPDGSSAWCVLVISPRRPSDRSLGQPFYRPHRARRR
;
A
#
# COMPACT_ATOMS: atom_id res chain seq x y z
N MET A 1 -7.76 1.77 6.76
CA MET A 1 -8.88 1.67 5.80
C MET A 1 -9.53 0.32 5.94
N ARG A 2 -10.82 0.22 5.60
CA ARG A 2 -11.52 -1.07 5.57
C ARG A 2 -10.92 -1.96 4.47
N GLY A 3 -10.84 -3.27 4.72
CA GLY A 3 -10.51 -4.24 3.67
C GLY A 3 -11.64 -4.40 2.66
N ILE A 4 -11.30 -4.78 1.43
CA ILE A 4 -12.27 -5.03 0.35
C ILE A 4 -12.45 -6.55 0.21
N GLY A 5 -13.69 -7.02 0.36
CA GLY A 5 -14.02 -8.42 0.10
C GLY A 5 -14.06 -8.67 -1.41
N LEU A 6 -13.19 -9.55 -1.90
CA LEU A 6 -13.11 -9.91 -3.32
C LEU A 6 -13.35 -11.42 -3.46
N THR A 7 -14.10 -11.82 -4.48
CA THR A 7 -14.24 -13.25 -4.83
C THR A 7 -13.06 -13.73 -5.69
N HIS A 8 -12.48 -12.81 -6.47
CA HIS A 8 -11.34 -13.03 -7.35
C HIS A 8 -10.46 -11.79 -7.37
N ALA A 9 -9.16 -11.98 -7.58
CA ALA A 9 -8.20 -10.90 -7.77
C ALA A 9 -7.03 -11.40 -8.63
N PHE A 10 -6.39 -10.48 -9.36
CA PHE A 10 -5.12 -10.78 -10.01
C PHE A 10 -4.02 -10.90 -8.95
N ALA A 11 -3.17 -11.91 -9.08
CA ALA A 11 -1.99 -12.07 -8.23
C ALA A 11 -0.74 -11.58 -8.98
N ASP A 12 0.13 -10.90 -8.25
CA ASP A 12 1.46 -10.46 -8.68
C ASP A 12 2.51 -10.92 -7.66
N ILE A 13 3.79 -10.74 -7.97
CA ILE A 13 4.91 -11.08 -7.08
C ILE A 13 4.83 -10.37 -5.72
N SER A 14 4.16 -9.21 -5.66
CA SER A 14 3.94 -8.44 -4.44
C SER A 14 2.66 -8.79 -3.69
N GLY A 15 1.86 -9.75 -4.17
CA GLY A 15 0.58 -10.14 -3.58
C GLY A 15 -0.61 -9.86 -4.51
N LEU A 16 -1.79 -9.63 -3.94
CA LEU A 16 -2.98 -9.30 -4.74
C LEU A 16 -2.81 -7.92 -5.38
N ALA A 17 -3.21 -7.79 -6.65
CA ALA A 17 -3.19 -6.53 -7.36
C ALA A 17 -3.93 -5.45 -6.56
N PHE A 18 -3.31 -4.28 -6.44
CA PHE A 18 -3.80 -3.13 -5.67
C PHE A 18 -3.90 -3.33 -4.15
N ASP A 19 -3.50 -4.48 -3.58
CA ASP A 19 -3.44 -4.63 -2.12
C ASP A 19 -2.33 -3.75 -1.54
N ARG A 20 -2.73 -2.85 -0.64
CA ARG A 20 -1.83 -1.91 0.07
C ARG A 20 -0.98 -1.00 -0.83
N LEU A 21 -1.45 -0.74 -2.05
CA LEU A 21 -0.76 0.14 -2.99
C LEU A 21 -0.69 1.60 -2.50
N PHE A 22 -1.71 2.05 -1.76
CA PHE A 22 -1.80 3.39 -1.20
C PHE A 22 -1.57 3.38 0.30
N MET A 23 -0.89 4.42 0.79
CA MET A 23 -0.61 4.60 2.22
C MET A 23 -0.80 6.06 2.61
N VAL A 24 -1.27 6.28 3.84
CA VAL A 24 -1.42 7.62 4.39
C VAL A 24 -0.16 7.92 5.20
N THR A 25 0.42 9.09 4.95
CA THR A 25 1.61 9.57 5.65
C THR A 25 1.42 11.00 6.10
N GLU A 26 2.18 11.38 7.11
CA GLU A 26 2.55 12.78 7.30
C GLU A 26 3.42 13.26 6.12
N THR A 27 3.61 14.57 6.02
CA THR A 27 4.42 15.18 4.95
C THR A 27 5.90 14.81 5.00
N ASP A 28 6.40 14.37 6.15
CA ASP A 28 7.76 13.85 6.34
C ASP A 28 7.91 12.37 6.00
N GLY A 29 6.83 11.70 5.57
CA GLY A 29 6.81 10.29 5.24
C GLY A 29 6.51 9.34 6.41
N THR A 30 6.28 9.86 7.62
CA THR A 30 5.87 9.04 8.76
C THR A 30 4.52 8.38 8.50
N PHE A 31 4.44 7.05 8.66
CA PHE A 31 3.20 6.32 8.41
C PHE A 31 2.11 6.64 9.42
N ILE A 32 0.92 6.93 8.90
CA ILE A 32 -0.31 7.03 9.67
C ILE A 32 -1.04 5.69 9.57
N THR A 33 -1.27 5.04 10.71
CA THR A 33 -1.87 3.70 10.77
C THR A 33 -3.18 3.69 11.52
N ALA A 34 -4.04 2.72 11.19
CA ALA A 34 -5.29 2.51 11.91
C ALA A 34 -5.12 2.13 13.39
N ARG A 35 -3.90 1.74 13.82
CA ARG A 35 -3.60 1.52 15.25
C ARG A 35 -3.57 2.83 16.03
N GLN A 36 -3.07 3.89 15.40
CA GLN A 36 -3.08 5.26 15.96
C GLN A 36 -4.44 5.90 15.81
N PHE A 37 -5.10 5.70 14.66
CA PHE A 37 -6.38 6.30 14.32
C PHE A 37 -7.40 5.24 13.91
N PRO A 38 -8.08 4.58 14.87
CA PRO A 38 -9.01 3.49 14.58
C PRO A 38 -10.14 3.88 13.62
N GLN A 39 -10.55 5.15 13.58
CA GLN A 39 -11.58 5.63 12.65
C GLN A 39 -11.20 5.45 11.18
N MET A 40 -9.90 5.31 10.84
CA MET A 40 -9.44 5.04 9.48
C MET A 40 -10.06 3.77 8.88
N VAL A 41 -10.50 2.81 9.70
CA VAL A 41 -11.14 1.56 9.20
C VAL A 41 -12.60 1.75 8.77
N LYS A 42 -13.19 2.92 9.06
CA LYS A 42 -14.56 3.24 8.67
C LYS A 42 -14.65 3.79 7.23
N PHE A 43 -13.54 4.27 6.68
CA PHE A 43 -13.45 4.68 5.28
C PHE A 43 -13.47 3.46 4.36
N ILE A 44 -14.25 3.57 3.29
CA ILE A 44 -14.39 2.55 2.25
C ILE A 44 -13.48 2.96 1.08
N PRO A 45 -12.39 2.22 0.83
CA PRO A 45 -11.55 2.46 -0.33
C PRO A 45 -12.09 1.78 -1.58
N ALA A 46 -11.93 2.44 -2.72
CA ALA A 46 -12.10 1.88 -4.05
C ALA A 46 -10.87 2.27 -4.89
N PRO A 47 -9.84 1.40 -4.98
CA PRO A 47 -8.70 1.64 -5.86
C PRO A 47 -9.14 1.49 -7.33
N LEU A 48 -8.70 2.43 -8.16
CA LEU A 48 -8.89 2.42 -9.61
C LEU A 48 -7.52 2.48 -10.30
N HIS A 49 -7.51 2.25 -11.61
CA HIS A 49 -6.27 2.23 -12.39
C HIS A 49 -5.52 3.59 -12.39
N ASP A 50 -6.24 4.68 -12.19
CA ASP A 50 -5.76 6.07 -12.23
C ASP A 50 -5.80 6.76 -10.86
N GLY A 51 -6.10 6.04 -9.77
CA GLY A 51 -6.21 6.66 -8.46
C GLY A 51 -6.94 5.86 -7.39
N LEU A 52 -7.45 6.60 -6.40
CA LEU A 52 -8.15 6.07 -5.25
C LEU A 52 -9.39 6.91 -4.97
N HIS A 53 -10.57 6.30 -5.00
CA HIS A 53 -11.80 6.89 -4.48
C HIS A 53 -11.99 6.47 -3.02
N LEU A 54 -12.28 7.44 -2.17
CA LEU A 54 -12.49 7.24 -0.73
C LEU A 54 -13.87 7.73 -0.34
N THR A 55 -14.67 6.87 0.26
CA THR A 55 -15.96 7.23 0.85
C THR A 55 -15.85 7.22 2.37
N ALA A 56 -16.24 8.33 2.99
CA ALA A 56 -16.29 8.50 4.43
C ALA A 56 -17.60 7.94 5.02
N PRO A 57 -17.67 7.73 6.35
CA PRO A 57 -18.85 7.15 7.00
C PRO A 57 -20.11 8.02 6.92
N ASP A 58 -19.95 9.32 6.70
CA ASP A 58 -21.04 10.29 6.53
C ASP A 58 -21.54 10.35 5.07
N GLY A 59 -20.99 9.54 4.17
CA GLY A 59 -21.34 9.50 2.75
C GLY A 59 -20.58 10.51 1.89
N SER A 60 -19.79 11.42 2.47
CA SER A 60 -18.90 12.29 1.70
C SER A 60 -17.81 11.46 1.01
N SER A 61 -17.26 11.96 -0.10
CA SER A 61 -16.22 11.24 -0.83
C SER A 61 -15.18 12.15 -1.46
N ALA A 62 -14.00 11.59 -1.71
CA ALA A 62 -12.88 12.26 -2.35
C ALA A 62 -12.22 11.36 -3.40
N TRP A 63 -11.75 11.98 -4.47
CA TRP A 63 -10.99 11.33 -5.55
C TRP A 63 -9.53 11.78 -5.52
N CYS A 64 -8.62 10.82 -5.38
CA CYS A 64 -7.18 11.06 -5.42
C CYS A 64 -6.60 10.49 -6.71
N VAL A 65 -6.16 11.36 -7.62
CA VAL A 65 -5.49 10.95 -8.86
C VAL A 65 -4.08 10.45 -8.52
N LEU A 66 -3.71 9.29 -9.06
CA LEU A 66 -2.35 8.80 -9.00
C LEU A 66 -1.48 9.59 -9.99
N VAL A 67 -0.57 10.40 -9.44
CA VAL A 67 0.46 11.09 -10.23
C VAL A 67 1.78 10.38 -10.02
N ILE A 68 2.24 9.66 -11.05
CA ILE A 68 3.58 9.07 -11.03
C ILE A 68 4.57 10.19 -11.37
N SER A 69 5.22 10.75 -10.34
CA SER A 69 6.35 11.64 -10.56
C SER A 69 7.49 10.82 -11.17
N PRO A 70 8.12 11.25 -12.27
CA PRO A 70 9.28 10.55 -12.82
C PRO A 70 10.33 10.48 -11.71
N ARG A 71 10.72 9.25 -11.34
CA ARG A 71 11.79 9.03 -10.36
C ARG A 71 12.99 9.87 -10.80
N ARG A 72 13.46 10.79 -9.95
CA ARG A 72 14.85 11.26 -10.09
C ARG A 72 15.74 10.02 -9.98
N PRO A 73 16.68 9.79 -10.91
CA PRO A 73 17.63 8.70 -10.76
C PRO A 73 18.44 8.96 -9.50
N SER A 74 18.10 8.27 -8.41
CA SER A 74 18.87 8.32 -7.18
C SER A 74 20.08 7.41 -7.32
N ASP A 75 21.21 7.97 -6.93
CA ASP A 75 22.55 7.40 -6.86
C ASP A 75 22.57 5.91 -6.43
N ARG A 76 23.36 5.12 -7.16
CA ARG A 76 23.53 3.68 -6.95
C ARG A 76 24.31 3.45 -5.65
N SER A 77 23.62 3.19 -4.55
CA SER A 77 24.16 2.32 -3.51
C SER A 77 23.23 1.12 -3.33
N LEU A 78 23.57 0.02 -4.02
CA LEU A 78 22.93 -1.28 -3.93
C LEU A 78 22.83 -1.75 -2.46
N GLY A 79 21.62 -1.71 -1.91
CA GLY A 79 21.28 -2.52 -0.74
C GLY A 79 21.27 -4.00 -1.14
N GLN A 80 22.11 -4.80 -0.50
CA GLN A 80 22.24 -6.22 -0.79
C GLN A 80 20.91 -6.97 -0.53
N PRO A 81 20.56 -7.99 -1.32
CA PRO A 81 19.37 -8.78 -1.05
C PRO A 81 19.54 -9.55 0.26
N PHE A 82 18.59 -9.35 1.17
CA PHE A 82 18.46 -10.12 2.40
C PHE A 82 18.02 -11.56 2.05
N TYR A 83 18.97 -12.41 1.64
CA TYR A 83 18.76 -13.84 1.54
C TYR A 83 19.81 -14.56 2.39
N ARG A 84 19.42 -15.02 3.58
CA ARG A 84 20.22 -15.94 4.41
C ARG A 84 19.79 -17.37 4.07
N PRO A 85 20.64 -18.21 3.46
CA PRO A 85 20.30 -19.62 3.31
C PRO A 85 20.37 -20.31 4.69
N HIS A 86 19.32 -21.06 5.02
CA HIS A 86 19.31 -21.94 6.18
C HIS A 86 20.39 -23.01 6.01
N ARG A 87 21.35 -23.03 6.95
CA ARG A 87 22.44 -23.99 7.00
C ARG A 87 21.85 -25.37 7.31
N ALA A 88 21.85 -26.28 6.33
CA ALA A 88 21.50 -27.68 6.53
C ALA A 88 22.46 -28.30 7.56
N ARG A 89 21.92 -28.76 8.69
CA ARG A 89 22.66 -29.58 9.65
C ARG A 89 22.89 -30.95 9.01
N ARG A 90 24.13 -31.21 8.61
CA ARG A 90 24.60 -32.57 8.31
C ARG A 90 24.54 -33.41 9.59
N ARG A 91 23.91 -34.57 9.50
CA ARG A 91 24.32 -35.78 10.23
C ARG A 91 25.02 -36.67 9.23
#